data_AF-A0A3N2KSH8-F1
#
_entry.id   AF-A0A3N2KSH8-F1
#
_cell.length_a   1.000
_cell.length_b   1.000
_cell.length_c   1.000
_cell.angle_alpha   90.00
_cell.angle_beta   90.00
_cell.angle_gamma   90.00
#
_symmetry.space_group_name_H-M   'P 1'
#
loop_
_entity.id
_entity.type
_entity.pdbx_description
1 polymer ?
#
loop_
_entity_poly.entity_id
_entity_poly.type
_entity_poly.pdbx_seq_one_letter_code
_entity_poly.pdbx_strand_id
1 'polypeptide(L)'
;MLDPDTMDRCAADGKSSNGSLRGVVGISVDDVSVAESAGGESAQVSRIDSEAIIGRVRYLMGLKRLSQRRLAALLRIDASNLSKVLNGKLPFSEGLVNRIVADLGVSKPWLRDGMGLPFDKQPIAKEISPDDMPVEEKSLHATPVYDLDVTAGCSSLDALFGEIRPIGAIDIPGIPPGCHILKVRGDSMMPRIVNGGYVAIRKISDMRNIFWGQIYVVDLPEFRMVKYLRRHPDPSMVILHSDNPAYDDMDVARSDIRSLYVVEAIINYEIN
;
A
#
# COMPACT_ATOMS: atom_id res chain seq x y z
N MET A 1 -38.29 64.03 -19.14
CA MET A 1 -37.08 63.54 -18.46
C MET A 1 -37.52 63.28 -17.03
N LEU A 2 -37.84 62.02 -16.71
CA LEU A 2 -38.59 61.64 -15.52
C LEU A 2 -37.79 60.58 -14.75
N ASP A 3 -37.28 60.96 -13.59
CA ASP A 3 -37.33 60.12 -12.39
C ASP A 3 -38.55 60.56 -11.57
N PRO A 4 -39.17 59.64 -10.81
CA PRO A 4 -39.12 59.81 -9.35
C PRO A 4 -39.14 58.52 -8.51
N ASP A 5 -38.47 58.63 -7.35
CA ASP A 5 -38.83 58.19 -5.99
C ASP A 5 -40.01 57.21 -5.74
N THR A 6 -39.82 56.27 -4.79
CA THR A 6 -40.56 56.21 -3.49
C THR A 6 -40.38 54.85 -2.78
N MET A 7 -39.85 54.89 -1.54
CA MET A 7 -40.22 54.20 -0.25
C MET A 7 -40.87 52.80 -0.24
N ASP A 8 -40.87 51.96 0.81
CA ASP A 8 -40.26 51.81 2.15
C ASP A 8 -40.83 50.46 2.71
N ARG A 9 -40.11 49.85 3.67
CA ARG A 9 -40.48 48.84 4.72
C ARG A 9 -41.69 47.88 4.58
N CYS A 10 -41.48 46.62 4.99
CA CYS A 10 -42.01 46.05 6.27
C CYS A 10 -41.73 44.54 6.43
N ALA A 11 -41.50 44.13 7.68
CA ALA A 11 -41.36 42.75 8.16
C ALA A 11 -42.72 42.15 8.56
N ALA A 12 -42.85 40.81 8.56
CA ALA A 12 -43.89 40.09 9.29
C ALA A 12 -43.52 38.61 9.55
N ASP A 13 -43.87 38.17 10.76
CA ASP A 13 -43.75 36.86 11.39
C ASP A 13 -44.53 35.71 10.73
N GLY A 14 -44.18 34.47 11.12
CA GLY A 14 -45.05 33.29 10.94
C GLY A 14 -44.53 32.01 11.60
N LYS A 15 -44.86 31.78 12.88
CA LYS A 15 -44.87 30.46 13.56
C LYS A 15 -46.25 29.81 13.43
N SER A 16 -46.31 28.48 13.24
CA SER A 16 -47.46 27.59 13.53
C SER A 16 -46.97 26.14 13.43
N SER A 17 -46.74 25.38 14.52
CA SER A 17 -47.65 24.61 15.39
C SER A 17 -48.33 23.39 14.74
N ASN A 18 -48.05 22.21 15.31
CA ASN A 18 -48.94 21.04 15.60
C ASN A 18 -48.03 19.81 15.83
N GLY A 19 -48.21 18.91 16.80
CA GLY A 19 -49.25 18.71 17.79
C GLY A 19 -49.35 17.20 18.11
N SER A 20 -49.23 16.85 19.39
CA SER A 20 -49.87 15.72 20.12
C SER A 20 -49.60 14.24 19.71
N LEU A 21 -49.21 13.40 20.69
CA LEU A 21 -50.09 12.41 21.36
C LEU A 21 -49.31 11.46 22.32
N ARG A 22 -49.84 11.33 23.56
CA ARG A 22 -49.87 10.16 24.50
C ARG A 22 -48.57 9.38 24.81
N GLY A 23 -48.18 8.99 26.03
CA GLY A 23 -48.84 8.86 27.33
C GLY A 23 -48.65 7.44 27.92
N VAL A 24 -48.13 7.41 29.16
CA VAL A 24 -48.42 6.46 30.29
C VAL A 24 -47.46 5.25 30.59
N VAL A 25 -47.13 5.14 31.90
CA VAL A 25 -46.66 4.02 32.79
C VAL A 25 -45.20 3.53 32.62
N GLY A 26 -44.32 3.29 33.61
CA GLY A 26 -44.37 3.23 35.08
C GLY A 26 -43.97 1.82 35.62
N ILE A 27 -42.99 1.76 36.56
CA ILE A 27 -42.62 0.68 37.54
C ILE A 27 -42.20 -0.73 37.00
N SER A 28 -41.27 -1.52 37.56
CA SER A 28 -40.64 -1.63 38.90
C SER A 28 -39.31 -2.42 38.86
N VAL A 29 -38.57 -2.39 39.97
CA VAL A 29 -37.29 -3.05 40.31
C VAL A 29 -37.46 -4.37 41.10
N ASP A 30 -36.34 -5.06 41.32
CA ASP A 30 -36.03 -6.20 42.23
C ASP A 30 -36.24 -7.62 41.61
N ASP A 31 -35.43 -8.66 41.79
CA ASP A 31 -34.35 -8.98 42.76
C ASP A 31 -33.58 -10.24 42.27
N VAL A 32 -32.51 -10.61 42.99
CA VAL A 32 -31.84 -11.93 43.16
C VAL A 32 -30.34 -11.96 42.85
N SER A 33 -29.64 -12.20 43.96
CA SER A 33 -28.21 -12.18 44.23
C SER A 33 -27.63 -13.58 44.50
N VAL A 34 -26.28 -13.65 44.45
CA VAL A 34 -25.33 -14.55 45.16
C VAL A 34 -25.02 -15.94 44.55
N ALA A 35 -23.76 -16.16 44.14
CA ALA A 35 -22.76 -16.95 44.88
C ALA A 35 -21.43 -17.15 44.12
N GLU A 36 -20.33 -16.83 44.80
CA GLU A 36 -18.93 -17.11 44.42
C GLU A 36 -18.60 -18.62 44.47
N SER A 37 -17.63 -19.08 43.68
CA SER A 37 -16.43 -19.75 44.24
C SER A 37 -15.29 -19.83 43.22
N ALA A 38 -14.11 -19.50 43.73
CA ALA A 38 -12.83 -19.48 43.05
C ALA A 38 -12.25 -20.89 42.85
N GLY A 39 -11.49 -21.06 41.76
CA GLY A 39 -10.82 -22.31 41.44
C GLY A 39 -9.66 -22.12 40.46
N GLY A 40 -8.60 -21.43 40.92
CA GLY A 40 -7.21 -21.59 40.49
C GLY A 40 -6.91 -21.79 39.00
N GLU A 41 -6.71 -20.67 38.29
CA GLU A 41 -6.04 -20.67 36.99
C GLU A 41 -4.53 -20.86 37.20
N SER A 42 -4.11 -22.11 37.35
CA SER A 42 -2.70 -22.48 37.35
C SER A 42 -2.14 -22.32 35.94
N ALA A 43 -1.43 -21.21 35.72
CA ALA A 43 -0.62 -20.97 34.52
C ALA A 43 0.27 -22.18 34.23
N GLN A 44 -0.04 -22.88 33.13
CA GLN A 44 0.68 -24.07 32.68
C GLN A 44 2.03 -23.63 32.10
N VAL A 45 3.08 -23.65 32.93
CA VAL A 45 4.46 -23.42 32.48
C VAL A 45 4.82 -24.50 31.46
N SER A 46 4.96 -24.11 30.19
CA SER A 46 5.27 -24.99 29.06
C SER A 46 6.56 -25.77 29.32
N ARG A 47 6.46 -27.07 29.63
CA ARG A 47 7.63 -27.96 29.81
C ARG A 47 8.27 -28.23 28.45
N ILE A 48 9.52 -27.78 28.30
CA ILE A 48 10.35 -28.05 27.13
C ILE A 48 10.71 -29.54 27.12
N ASP A 49 10.14 -30.31 26.19
CA ASP A 49 10.51 -31.72 26.00
C ASP A 49 11.87 -31.83 25.30
N SER A 50 12.92 -32.04 26.11
CA SER A 50 14.30 -32.06 25.61
C SER A 50 14.57 -33.22 24.64
N GLU A 51 13.90 -34.36 24.77
CA GLU A 51 14.14 -35.52 23.91
C GLU A 51 13.64 -35.27 22.48
N ALA A 52 12.43 -34.71 22.36
CA ALA A 52 11.85 -34.31 21.08
C ALA A 52 12.70 -33.23 20.37
N ILE A 53 13.30 -32.30 21.12
CA ILE A 53 14.19 -31.26 20.56
C ILE A 53 15.49 -31.88 20.03
N ILE A 54 16.10 -32.82 20.76
CA ILE A 54 17.31 -33.53 20.30
C ILE A 54 17.06 -34.18 18.94
N GLY A 55 15.92 -34.88 18.78
CA GLY A 55 15.54 -35.53 17.51
C GLY A 55 15.47 -34.54 16.35
N ARG A 56 14.85 -33.38 16.56
CA ARG A 56 14.72 -32.32 15.55
C ARG A 56 16.04 -31.64 15.21
N VAL A 57 16.91 -31.42 16.19
CA VAL A 57 18.26 -30.89 15.93
C VAL A 57 19.09 -31.88 15.11
N ARG A 58 19.00 -33.18 15.41
CA ARG A 58 19.66 -34.22 14.60
C ARG A 58 19.13 -34.28 13.16
N TYR A 59 17.82 -34.10 12.98
CA TYR A 59 17.22 -33.97 11.65
C TYR A 59 17.81 -32.78 10.87
N LEU A 60 17.93 -31.60 11.49
CA LEU A 60 18.56 -30.43 10.87
C LEU A 60 20.03 -30.66 10.52
N MET A 61 20.77 -31.35 11.39
CA MET A 61 22.17 -31.72 11.13
C MET A 61 22.30 -32.62 9.90
N GLY A 62 21.41 -33.60 9.74
CA GLY A 62 21.35 -34.45 8.56
C GLY A 62 21.03 -33.67 7.29
N LEU A 63 19.98 -32.83 7.34
CA LEU A 63 19.54 -32.04 6.20
C LEU A 63 20.61 -31.06 5.70
N LYS A 64 21.29 -30.36 6.61
CA LYS A 64 22.34 -29.38 6.28
C LYS A 64 23.74 -30.00 6.18
N ARG A 65 23.86 -31.33 6.29
CA ARG A 65 25.14 -32.08 6.29
C ARG A 65 26.16 -31.52 7.30
N LEU A 66 25.69 -31.16 8.49
CA LEU A 66 26.50 -30.57 9.56
C LEU A 66 26.96 -31.64 10.55
N SER A 67 28.27 -31.66 10.82
CA SER A 67 28.80 -32.41 11.97
C SER A 67 28.50 -31.66 13.27
N GLN A 68 28.48 -32.38 14.40
CA GLN A 68 28.22 -31.77 15.70
C GLN A 68 29.22 -30.66 16.05
N ARG A 69 30.49 -30.85 15.71
CA ARG A 69 31.54 -29.84 15.90
C ARG A 69 31.28 -28.58 15.05
N ARG A 70 30.81 -28.75 13.81
CA ARG A 70 30.49 -27.62 12.92
C ARG A 70 29.24 -26.88 13.39
N LEU A 71 28.24 -27.60 13.89
CA LEU A 71 27.06 -27.00 14.52
C LEU A 71 27.44 -26.21 15.77
N ALA A 72 28.32 -26.73 16.63
CA ALA A 72 28.80 -26.01 17.81
C ALA A 72 29.51 -24.70 17.44
N ALA A 73 30.37 -24.73 16.42
CA ALA A 73 31.04 -23.54 15.91
C ALA A 73 30.05 -22.50 15.34
N LEU A 74 29.05 -22.96 14.59
CA LEU A 74 28.01 -22.09 14.01
C LEU A 74 27.17 -21.41 15.10
N LEU A 75 26.80 -22.16 16.14
CA LEU A 75 26.05 -21.65 17.30
C LEU A 75 26.93 -20.94 18.34
N ARG A 76 28.24 -20.77 18.08
CA ARG A 76 29.21 -20.16 19.02
C ARG A 76 29.10 -20.75 20.44
N ILE A 77 28.95 -22.06 20.55
CA ILE A 77 28.92 -22.81 21.81
C ILE A 77 30.07 -23.79 21.88
N ASP A 78 30.51 -24.09 23.10
CA ASP A 78 31.49 -25.13 23.32
C ASP A 78 30.98 -26.51 22.84
N ALA A 79 31.84 -27.24 22.14
CA ALA A 79 31.48 -28.52 21.53
C ALA A 79 31.18 -29.61 22.57
N SER A 80 31.81 -29.55 23.75
CA SER A 80 31.51 -30.45 24.87
C SER A 80 30.12 -30.17 25.44
N ASN A 81 29.76 -28.88 25.57
CA ASN A 81 28.42 -28.47 26.02
C ASN A 81 27.33 -28.90 25.04
N LEU A 82 27.50 -28.67 23.73
CA LEU A 82 26.54 -29.16 22.73
C LEU A 82 26.42 -30.69 22.77
N SER A 83 27.54 -31.40 22.97
CA SER A 83 27.52 -32.85 23.10
C SER A 83 26.73 -33.36 24.29
N LYS A 84 26.86 -32.71 25.44
CA LYS A 84 26.13 -33.08 26.65
C LYS A 84 24.63 -32.86 26.45
N VAL A 85 24.23 -31.78 25.79
CA VAL A 85 22.83 -31.49 25.46
C VAL A 85 22.25 -32.52 24.47
N LEU A 86 22.95 -32.80 23.36
CA LEU A 86 22.48 -33.76 22.35
C LEU A 86 22.47 -35.22 22.83
N ASN A 87 23.18 -35.52 23.91
CA ASN A 87 23.17 -36.84 24.55
C ASN A 87 22.21 -36.91 25.77
N GLY A 88 21.38 -35.87 25.97
CA GLY A 88 20.39 -35.84 27.06
C GLY A 88 20.98 -35.67 28.46
N LYS A 89 22.29 -35.40 28.59
CA LYS A 89 22.96 -35.16 29.88
C LYS A 89 22.72 -33.74 30.41
N LEU A 90 22.30 -32.83 29.54
CA LEU A 90 21.89 -31.46 29.89
C LEU A 90 20.60 -31.10 29.15
N PRO A 91 19.67 -30.37 29.78
CA PRO A 91 18.44 -29.93 29.11
C PRO A 91 18.73 -28.81 28.10
N PHE A 92 17.80 -28.62 27.16
CA PHE A 92 17.81 -27.43 26.30
C PHE A 92 17.39 -26.20 27.11
N SER A 93 18.24 -25.16 27.09
CA SER A 93 17.86 -23.84 27.59
C SER A 93 17.14 -23.05 26.49
N GLU A 94 16.22 -22.16 26.87
CA GLU A 94 15.57 -21.23 25.93
C GLU A 94 16.60 -20.40 25.15
N GLY A 95 17.71 -20.01 25.78
CA GLY A 95 18.81 -19.30 25.11
C GLY A 95 19.46 -20.13 24.00
N LEU A 96 19.63 -21.43 24.19
CA LEU A 96 20.16 -22.33 23.15
C LEU A 96 19.14 -22.54 22.02
N VAL A 97 17.86 -22.70 22.35
CA VAL A 97 16.77 -22.83 21.35
C VAL A 97 16.69 -21.58 20.47
N ASN A 98 16.69 -20.38 21.06
CA ASN A 98 16.65 -19.13 20.32
C ASN A 98 17.86 -18.96 19.39
N ARG A 99 19.04 -19.41 19.84
CA ARG A 99 20.25 -19.35 19.02
C ARG A 99 20.18 -20.30 17.83
N ILE A 100 19.67 -21.51 18.02
CA ILE A 100 19.46 -22.47 16.93
C ILE A 100 18.45 -21.91 15.90
N VAL A 101 17.37 -21.29 16.38
CA VAL A 101 16.36 -20.63 15.53
C VAL A 101 17.01 -19.52 14.69
N ALA A 102 17.79 -18.63 15.32
CA ALA A 102 18.41 -17.50 14.65
C ALA A 102 19.50 -17.93 13.64
N ASP A 103 20.45 -18.77 14.06
CA ASP A 103 21.63 -19.09 13.25
C ASP A 103 21.35 -20.14 12.16
N LEU A 104 20.32 -20.99 12.33
CA LEU A 104 19.92 -21.97 11.30
C LEU A 104 18.69 -21.55 10.48
N GLY A 105 18.02 -20.46 10.87
CA GLY A 105 16.80 -19.97 10.22
C GLY A 105 15.62 -20.95 10.33
N VAL A 106 15.40 -21.50 11.51
CA VAL A 106 14.41 -22.57 11.76
C VAL A 106 13.25 -22.04 12.61
N SER A 107 12.03 -22.48 12.33
CA SER A 107 10.83 -22.10 13.11
C SER A 107 10.93 -22.53 14.58
N LYS A 108 10.75 -21.58 15.52
CA LYS A 108 10.77 -21.84 16.97
C LYS A 108 9.65 -22.79 17.42
N PRO A 109 8.37 -22.61 17.00
CA PRO A 109 7.30 -23.58 17.28
C PRO A 109 7.63 -25.00 16.77
N TRP A 110 8.21 -25.11 15.57
CA TRP A 110 8.61 -26.41 15.03
C TRP A 110 9.76 -27.02 15.83
N LEU A 111 10.75 -26.23 16.26
CA LEU A 111 11.91 -26.72 16.99
C LEU A 111 11.59 -27.07 18.44
N ARG A 112 10.66 -26.35 19.09
CA ARG A 112 10.30 -26.55 20.51
C ARG A 112 9.15 -27.52 20.69
N ASP A 113 8.08 -27.39 19.91
CA ASP A 113 6.79 -28.06 20.15
C ASP A 113 6.42 -29.05 19.02
N GLY A 114 7.09 -28.95 17.87
CA GLY A 114 6.97 -29.91 16.76
C GLY A 114 5.89 -29.49 15.77
N MET A 115 5.34 -28.29 15.98
CA MET A 115 4.24 -27.74 15.22
C MET A 115 4.76 -27.01 13.98
N GLY A 116 4.14 -27.29 12.82
CA GLY A 116 4.47 -26.63 11.56
C GLY A 116 5.66 -27.25 10.83
N LEU A 117 6.37 -26.44 10.04
CA LEU A 117 7.51 -26.87 9.22
C LEU A 117 8.85 -26.32 9.76
N PRO A 118 9.98 -27.03 9.58
CA PRO A 118 11.29 -26.58 10.04
C PRO A 118 11.72 -25.24 9.42
N PHE A 119 11.43 -25.03 8.14
CA PHE A 119 11.69 -23.79 7.42
C PHE A 119 10.36 -23.19 6.99
N ASP A 120 9.53 -22.87 7.97
CA ASP A 120 8.29 -22.17 7.68
C ASP A 120 8.64 -20.82 7.05
N LYS A 121 8.23 -20.62 5.80
CA LYS A 121 8.29 -19.30 5.17
C LYS A 121 7.27 -18.48 5.94
N GLN A 122 7.72 -17.70 6.91
CA GLN A 122 6.85 -16.76 7.60
C GLN A 122 6.09 -16.00 6.50
N PRO A 123 4.76 -16.12 6.37
CA PRO A 123 4.04 -15.16 5.57
C PRO A 123 4.33 -13.82 6.23
N ILE A 124 4.74 -12.82 5.45
CA ILE A 124 4.81 -11.43 5.89
C ILE A 124 3.37 -10.93 6.00
N ALA A 125 2.65 -11.53 6.94
CA ALA A 125 1.28 -11.27 7.33
C ALA A 125 1.16 -11.74 8.78
N LYS A 126 1.90 -11.07 9.67
CA LYS A 126 1.50 -11.02 11.06
C LYS A 126 0.50 -9.86 11.14
N GLU A 127 -0.73 -10.15 11.53
CA GLU A 127 -1.62 -9.13 12.07
C GLU A 127 -0.91 -8.52 13.29
N ILE A 128 -0.49 -7.25 13.17
CA ILE A 128 0.12 -6.51 14.27
C ILE A 128 -1.00 -5.68 14.92
N SER A 129 -1.22 -5.88 16.21
CA SER A 129 -2.09 -5.05 17.03
C SER A 129 -1.54 -3.61 17.09
N PRO A 130 -2.38 -2.56 16.99
CA PRO A 130 -1.99 -1.22 16.54
C PRO A 130 -1.36 -0.29 17.60
N ASP A 131 -0.74 -0.80 18.67
CA ASP A 131 -0.12 0.04 19.71
C ASP A 131 1.29 -0.48 20.03
N ASP A 132 2.31 0.08 19.36
CA ASP A 132 3.63 0.41 19.94
C ASP A 132 4.60 0.91 18.85
N MET A 133 4.52 2.22 18.60
CA MET A 133 5.54 3.12 18.04
C MET A 133 5.95 3.03 16.55
N PRO A 134 6.17 4.20 15.89
CA PRO A 134 6.19 4.33 14.44
C PRO A 134 7.61 4.13 13.91
N VAL A 135 7.89 2.95 13.38
CA VAL A 135 8.77 2.89 12.21
C VAL A 135 7.89 3.35 11.07
N GLU A 136 8.23 4.47 10.42
CA GLU A 136 7.69 4.75 9.09
C GLU A 136 8.11 3.60 8.17
N GLU A 137 7.34 2.52 8.17
CA GLU A 137 7.14 1.71 7.01
C GLU A 137 6.57 2.66 5.97
N LYS A 138 7.47 3.35 5.24
CA LYS A 138 7.18 3.69 3.85
C LYS A 138 6.84 2.36 3.21
N SER A 139 5.56 2.04 3.24
CA SER A 139 4.95 1.06 2.37
C SER A 139 5.57 1.30 1.02
N LEU A 140 6.47 0.40 0.60
CA LEU A 140 7.06 0.45 -0.73
C LEU A 140 5.89 0.13 -1.67
N HIS A 141 5.15 1.18 -2.02
CA HIS A 141 3.98 1.11 -2.87
C HIS A 141 4.50 0.96 -4.30
N ALA A 142 4.79 -0.28 -4.68
CA ALA A 142 5.12 -0.61 -6.05
C ALA A 142 4.01 -0.06 -6.96
N THR A 143 4.38 0.84 -7.87
CA THR A 143 3.44 1.57 -8.71
C THR A 143 3.05 0.68 -9.89
N PRO A 144 1.74 0.45 -10.16
CA PRO A 144 1.31 -0.47 -11.21
C PRO A 144 1.68 0.07 -12.60
N VAL A 145 2.15 -0.82 -13.47
CA VAL A 145 2.55 -0.53 -14.85
C VAL A 145 1.50 -1.07 -15.80
N TYR A 146 1.08 -0.23 -16.76
CA TYR A 146 0.15 -0.60 -17.81
C TYR A 146 0.76 -0.34 -19.19
N ASP A 147 0.56 -1.29 -20.11
CA ASP A 147 0.78 -1.09 -21.55
C ASP A 147 -0.55 -0.75 -22.20
N LEU A 148 -1.04 0.46 -21.92
CA LEU A 148 -2.16 1.04 -22.63
C LEU A 148 -1.60 1.75 -23.85
N ASP A 149 -2.23 1.57 -25.00
CA ASP A 149 -1.99 2.49 -26.09
C ASP A 149 -2.62 3.83 -25.68
N VAL A 150 -1.77 4.73 -25.17
CA VAL A 150 -2.21 6.05 -24.73
C VAL A 150 -2.97 6.68 -25.90
N THR A 151 -2.43 6.64 -27.11
CA THR A 151 -3.01 7.20 -28.34
C THR A 151 -4.34 6.61 -28.83
N ALA A 152 -4.74 5.41 -28.40
CA ALA A 152 -5.94 4.74 -28.93
C ALA A 152 -6.93 4.35 -27.83
N GLY A 153 -8.17 4.86 -27.93
CA GLY A 153 -9.29 4.29 -27.16
C GLY A 153 -10.44 5.27 -26.91
N CYS A 154 -11.66 4.74 -26.99
CA CYS A 154 -12.89 5.48 -26.73
C CYS A 154 -13.18 5.67 -25.23
N SER A 155 -12.65 4.80 -24.37
CA SER A 155 -12.86 4.81 -22.90
C SER A 155 -11.94 5.79 -22.18
N SER A 156 -12.36 6.36 -21.04
CA SER A 156 -11.46 7.19 -20.23
C SER A 156 -10.39 6.34 -19.52
N LEU A 157 -9.24 6.95 -19.20
CA LEU A 157 -8.17 6.27 -18.48
C LEU A 157 -8.61 5.69 -17.13
N ASP A 158 -9.51 6.39 -16.42
CA ASP A 158 -10.07 5.92 -15.15
C ASP A 158 -10.81 4.59 -15.27
N ALA A 159 -11.61 4.43 -16.32
CA ALA A 159 -12.34 3.19 -16.58
C ALA A 159 -11.35 2.05 -16.87
N LEU A 160 -10.32 2.35 -17.66
CA LEU A 160 -9.29 1.37 -18.02
C LEU A 160 -8.49 0.89 -16.81
N PHE A 161 -8.20 1.74 -15.82
CA PHE A 161 -7.50 1.31 -14.60
C PHE A 161 -8.31 0.32 -13.75
N GLY A 162 -9.64 0.36 -13.83
CA GLY A 162 -10.52 -0.60 -13.15
C GLY A 162 -10.74 -1.91 -13.93
N GLU A 163 -10.65 -1.87 -15.25
CA GLU A 163 -10.96 -3.01 -16.14
C GLU A 163 -9.72 -3.84 -16.51
N ILE A 164 -8.58 -3.17 -16.72
CA ILE A 164 -7.36 -3.79 -17.24
C ILE A 164 -6.43 -4.17 -16.09
N ARG A 165 -5.87 -5.38 -16.15
CA ARG A 165 -4.85 -5.82 -15.20
C ARG A 165 -3.50 -5.19 -15.52
N PRO A 166 -2.77 -4.66 -14.52
CA PRO A 166 -1.40 -4.20 -14.71
C PRO A 166 -0.50 -5.32 -15.28
N ILE A 167 0.44 -4.95 -16.15
CA ILE A 167 1.45 -5.89 -16.69
C ILE A 167 2.59 -6.14 -15.71
N GLY A 168 2.70 -5.32 -14.67
CA GLY A 168 3.73 -5.41 -13.64
C GLY A 168 3.63 -4.25 -12.65
N ALA A 169 4.65 -4.09 -11.82
CA ALA A 169 4.78 -2.96 -10.92
C ALA A 169 6.25 -2.53 -10.84
N ILE A 170 6.49 -1.22 -10.70
CA ILE A 170 7.82 -0.63 -10.54
C ILE A 170 7.83 0.13 -9.21
N ASP A 171 8.83 -0.15 -8.38
CA ASP A 171 9.08 0.59 -7.15
C ASP A 171 10.26 1.54 -7.36
N ILE A 172 9.96 2.84 -7.44
CA ILE A 172 10.95 3.90 -7.56
C ILE A 172 10.76 4.89 -6.40
N PRO A 173 11.81 5.11 -5.59
CA PRO A 173 11.76 6.11 -4.53
C PRO A 173 11.41 7.49 -5.10
N GLY A 174 10.41 8.13 -4.52
CA GLY A 174 9.98 9.49 -4.89
C GLY A 174 8.74 9.55 -5.79
N ILE A 175 8.22 8.43 -6.29
CA ILE A 175 6.90 8.40 -6.92
C ILE A 175 5.83 8.49 -5.82
N PRO A 176 4.90 9.46 -5.87
CA PRO A 176 3.81 9.55 -4.89
C PRO A 176 2.89 8.32 -4.93
N PRO A 177 2.27 7.92 -3.79
CA PRO A 177 1.27 6.87 -3.79
C PRO A 177 0.05 7.25 -4.66
N GLY A 178 -0.60 6.24 -5.25
CA GLY A 178 -1.76 6.45 -6.13
C GLY A 178 -1.40 6.87 -7.57
N CYS A 179 -0.12 6.85 -7.93
CA CYS A 179 0.29 6.98 -9.33
C CYS A 179 0.01 5.71 -10.13
N HIS A 180 -0.08 5.87 -11.45
CA HIS A 180 -0.11 4.77 -12.41
C HIS A 180 1.03 4.98 -13.41
N ILE A 181 1.73 3.93 -13.80
CA ILE A 181 2.80 4.02 -14.80
C ILE A 181 2.25 3.60 -16.15
N LEU A 182 2.38 4.47 -17.14
CA LEU A 182 1.99 4.23 -18.52
C LEU A 182 3.20 4.15 -19.43
N LYS A 183 3.16 3.24 -20.40
CA LYS A 183 4.12 3.21 -21.50
C LYS A 183 3.79 4.29 -22.53
N VAL A 184 4.78 5.08 -22.92
CA VAL A 184 4.64 6.15 -23.92
C VAL A 184 4.96 5.60 -25.30
N ARG A 185 4.12 5.96 -26.28
CA ARG A 185 4.31 5.64 -27.70
C ARG A 185 4.40 6.94 -28.50
N GLY A 186 5.32 6.97 -29.46
CA GLY A 186 5.61 8.15 -30.29
C GLY A 186 6.79 8.97 -29.77
N ASP A 187 7.20 9.96 -30.55
CA ASP A 187 8.42 10.76 -30.37
C ASP A 187 8.13 12.26 -30.17
N SER A 188 6.86 12.65 -30.03
CA SER A 188 6.49 14.07 -29.90
C SER A 188 7.00 14.75 -28.62
N MET A 189 7.42 13.97 -27.63
CA MET A 189 8.03 14.45 -26.39
C MET A 189 9.54 14.16 -26.32
N MET A 190 10.17 13.74 -27.42
CA MET A 190 11.62 13.58 -27.47
C MET A 190 12.33 14.94 -27.57
N PRO A 191 13.51 15.11 -26.93
CA PRO A 191 14.29 14.08 -26.23
C PRO A 191 13.87 13.82 -24.78
N ARG A 192 12.98 14.63 -24.19
CA ARG A 192 12.61 14.51 -22.77
C ARG A 192 12.02 13.15 -22.40
N ILE A 193 11.14 12.61 -23.24
CA ILE A 193 10.51 11.29 -23.08
C ILE A 193 10.77 10.51 -24.36
N VAL A 194 11.49 9.39 -24.25
CA VAL A 194 11.82 8.55 -25.41
C VAL A 194 10.63 7.67 -25.80
N ASN A 195 10.52 7.35 -27.09
CA ASN A 195 9.56 6.36 -27.55
C ASN A 195 9.79 5.02 -26.83
N GLY A 196 8.74 4.46 -26.23
CA GLY A 196 8.82 3.24 -25.42
C GLY A 196 9.22 3.47 -23.96
N GLY A 197 9.54 4.70 -23.55
CA GLY A 197 9.73 5.08 -22.16
C GLY A 197 8.44 5.00 -21.34
N TYR A 198 8.55 5.24 -20.04
CA TYR A 198 7.42 5.19 -19.11
C TYR A 198 7.19 6.54 -18.41
N VAL A 199 5.94 6.86 -18.09
CA VAL A 199 5.56 8.02 -17.29
C VAL A 199 4.71 7.60 -16.11
N ALA A 200 5.06 8.07 -14.91
CA ALA A 200 4.24 7.94 -13.72
C ALA A 200 3.27 9.11 -13.65
N ILE A 201 1.98 8.82 -13.59
CA ILE A 201 0.93 9.83 -13.69
C ILE A 201 0.00 9.80 -12.49
N ARG A 202 -0.47 10.98 -12.10
CA ARG A 202 -1.45 11.17 -11.04
C ARG A 202 -2.59 12.03 -11.53
N LYS A 203 -3.82 11.60 -11.27
CA LYS A 203 -5.00 12.34 -11.70
C LYS A 203 -5.11 13.68 -10.96
N ILE A 204 -5.49 14.72 -11.69
CA ILE A 204 -5.93 15.98 -11.11
C ILE A 204 -7.45 15.96 -10.96
N SER A 205 -7.94 16.16 -9.74
CA SER A 205 -9.38 16.21 -9.46
C SER A 205 -10.03 17.55 -9.84
N ASP A 206 -9.27 18.65 -9.79
CA ASP A 206 -9.76 20.00 -10.09
C ASP A 206 -8.99 20.61 -11.26
N MET A 207 -9.66 20.75 -12.41
CA MET A 207 -9.09 21.30 -13.65
C MET A 207 -8.70 22.78 -13.57
N ARG A 208 -8.97 23.47 -12.46
CA ARG A 208 -8.44 24.81 -12.17
C ARG A 208 -6.98 24.75 -11.70
N ASN A 209 -6.54 23.63 -11.15
CA ASN A 209 -5.21 23.43 -10.59
C ASN A 209 -4.21 22.94 -11.66
N ILE A 210 -4.05 23.72 -12.73
CA ILE A 210 -3.07 23.44 -13.78
C ILE A 210 -1.75 24.16 -13.44
N PHE A 211 -0.68 23.40 -13.34
CA PHE A 211 0.69 23.91 -13.25
C PHE A 211 1.24 24.11 -14.65
N TRP A 212 1.13 25.34 -15.16
CA TRP A 212 1.54 25.68 -16.52
C TRP A 212 3.04 25.42 -16.75
N GLY A 213 3.35 24.89 -17.93
CA GLY A 213 4.70 24.47 -18.31
C GLY A 213 5.10 23.09 -17.79
N GLN A 214 4.23 22.39 -17.08
CA GLN A 214 4.43 20.98 -16.70
C GLN A 214 3.85 20.03 -17.76
N ILE A 215 4.30 18.78 -17.70
CA ILE A 215 3.87 17.71 -18.61
C ILE A 215 2.65 17.01 -18.03
N TYR A 216 1.68 16.75 -18.89
CA TYR A 216 0.44 16.07 -18.56
C TYR A 216 0.14 14.97 -19.55
N VAL A 217 -0.57 13.94 -19.08
CA VAL A 217 -1.41 13.10 -19.93
C VAL A 217 -2.78 13.75 -20.03
N VAL A 218 -3.15 14.11 -21.24
CA VAL A 218 -4.43 14.72 -21.59
C VAL A 218 -5.31 13.65 -22.22
N ASP A 219 -6.48 13.40 -21.61
CA ASP A 219 -7.48 12.45 -22.10
C ASP A 219 -8.56 13.24 -22.86
N LEU A 220 -8.56 13.14 -24.20
CA LEU A 220 -9.52 13.78 -25.11
C LEU A 220 -10.52 12.74 -25.65
N PRO A 221 -11.53 13.15 -26.44
CA PRO A 221 -12.55 12.22 -26.87
C PRO A 221 -12.09 11.04 -27.73
N GLU A 222 -11.12 11.30 -28.60
CA GLU A 222 -10.62 10.33 -29.59
C GLU A 222 -9.15 9.97 -29.36
N PHE A 223 -8.41 10.83 -28.65
CA PHE A 223 -6.98 10.71 -28.51
C PHE A 223 -6.55 10.97 -27.08
N ARG A 224 -5.40 10.43 -26.75
CA ARG A 224 -4.76 10.61 -25.45
C ARG A 224 -3.31 10.87 -25.72
N MET A 225 -2.76 11.90 -25.08
CA MET A 225 -1.46 12.42 -25.46
C MET A 225 -0.69 12.97 -24.26
N VAL A 226 0.63 12.81 -24.32
CA VAL A 226 1.57 13.38 -23.34
C VAL A 226 2.10 14.69 -23.92
N LYS A 227 1.83 15.82 -23.28
CA LYS A 227 2.21 17.17 -23.77
C LYS A 227 2.51 18.11 -22.61
N TYR A 228 3.26 19.19 -22.87
CA TYR A 228 3.30 20.33 -21.96
C TYR A 228 1.99 21.11 -22.06
N LEU A 229 1.40 21.48 -20.92
CA LEU A 229 0.26 22.42 -20.90
C LEU A 229 0.76 23.85 -20.81
N ARG A 230 0.42 24.68 -21.80
CA ARG A 230 0.72 26.12 -21.83
C ARG A 230 -0.56 26.95 -21.78
N ARG A 231 -0.44 28.16 -21.25
CA ARG A 231 -1.56 29.11 -21.16
C ARG A 231 -1.91 29.58 -22.56
N HIS A 232 -3.18 29.46 -22.92
CA HIS A 232 -3.74 30.13 -24.08
C HIS A 232 -4.20 31.54 -23.69
N PRO A 233 -4.18 32.54 -24.60
CA PRO A 233 -4.75 33.88 -24.33
C PRO A 233 -6.24 33.85 -23.98
N ASP A 234 -7.01 32.94 -24.60
CA ASP A 234 -8.38 32.60 -24.21
C ASP A 234 -8.39 31.67 -22.99
N PRO A 235 -8.97 32.08 -21.84
CA PRO A 235 -9.04 31.26 -20.61
C PRO A 235 -9.83 29.94 -20.74
N SER A 236 -10.67 29.82 -21.77
CA SER A 236 -11.46 28.62 -22.07
C SER A 236 -10.65 27.53 -22.80
N MET A 237 -9.44 27.85 -23.25
CA MET A 237 -8.57 26.95 -24.00
C MET A 237 -7.23 26.71 -23.30
N VAL A 238 -6.53 25.68 -23.75
CA VAL A 238 -5.13 25.38 -23.40
C VAL A 238 -4.35 25.07 -24.65
N ILE A 239 -3.05 25.34 -24.61
CA ILE A 239 -2.12 24.95 -25.67
C ILE A 239 -1.42 23.66 -25.22
N LEU A 240 -1.47 22.64 -26.05
CA LEU A 240 -0.71 21.40 -25.89
C LEU A 240 0.58 21.52 -26.71
N HIS A 241 1.70 21.65 -26.01
CA HIS A 241 3.02 21.87 -26.60
C HIS A 241 3.87 20.60 -26.56
N SER A 242 4.54 20.31 -27.67
CA SER A 242 5.46 19.17 -27.83
C SER A 242 6.87 19.56 -27.43
N ASP A 243 7.63 18.67 -26.79
CA ASP A 243 9.08 18.90 -26.58
C ASP A 243 9.86 18.82 -27.90
N ASN A 244 9.37 17.97 -28.81
CA ASN A 244 9.96 17.77 -30.13
C ASN A 244 9.55 18.93 -31.07
N PRO A 245 10.51 19.75 -31.56
CA PRO A 245 10.22 20.91 -32.41
C PRO A 245 9.63 20.58 -33.78
N ALA A 246 9.65 19.31 -34.19
CA ALA A 246 9.04 18.87 -35.45
C ALA A 246 7.50 18.79 -35.38
N TYR A 247 6.93 18.98 -34.19
CA TYR A 247 5.49 18.93 -33.95
C TYR A 247 4.95 20.31 -33.61
N ASP A 248 3.87 20.69 -34.28
CA ASP A 248 3.16 21.94 -34.01
C ASP A 248 2.39 21.90 -32.68
N ASP A 249 2.11 23.09 -32.15
CA ASP A 249 1.24 23.28 -31.01
C ASP A 249 -0.22 23.00 -31.37
N MET A 250 -0.98 22.48 -30.42
CA MET A 250 -2.40 22.21 -30.58
C MET A 250 -3.22 22.99 -29.57
N ASP A 251 -4.18 23.78 -30.07
CA ASP A 251 -5.15 24.48 -29.23
C ASP A 251 -6.32 23.55 -28.91
N VAL A 252 -6.65 23.43 -27.63
CA VAL A 252 -7.70 22.52 -27.14
C VAL A 252 -8.64 23.26 -26.19
N ALA A 253 -9.94 23.12 -26.41
CA ALA A 253 -10.93 23.65 -25.49
C ALA A 253 -10.90 22.86 -24.18
N ARG A 254 -10.95 23.55 -23.04
CA ARG A 254 -10.93 22.92 -21.71
C ARG A 254 -12.14 22.03 -21.48
N SER A 255 -13.26 22.29 -22.15
CA SER A 255 -14.46 21.46 -22.14
C SER A 255 -14.25 20.07 -22.74
N ASP A 256 -13.28 19.92 -23.65
CA ASP A 256 -13.09 18.67 -24.39
C ASP A 256 -12.16 17.70 -23.65
N ILE A 257 -11.43 18.21 -22.66
CA ILE A 257 -10.55 17.40 -21.80
C ILE A 257 -11.42 16.62 -20.82
N ARG A 258 -11.49 15.30 -21.00
CA ARG A 258 -12.26 14.38 -20.14
C ARG A 258 -11.61 14.21 -18.77
N SER A 259 -10.29 13.99 -18.77
CA SER A 259 -9.48 13.81 -17.58
C SER A 259 -8.07 14.35 -17.84
N LEU A 260 -7.43 14.83 -16.78
CA LEU A 260 -6.08 15.38 -16.84
C LEU A 260 -5.22 14.74 -15.75
N TYR A 261 -4.03 14.27 -16.13
CA TYR A 261 -3.10 13.62 -15.20
C TYR A 261 -1.75 14.30 -15.27
N VAL A 262 -1.22 14.75 -14.13
CA VAL A 262 0.13 15.32 -14.06
C VAL A 262 1.15 14.19 -14.15
N VAL A 263 2.24 14.41 -14.90
CA VAL A 263 3.38 13.50 -14.94
C VAL A 263 4.30 13.83 -13.77
N GLU A 264 4.42 12.89 -12.82
CA GLU A 264 5.25 13.03 -11.61
C GLU A 264 6.69 12.53 -11.85
N ALA A 265 6.85 11.51 -12.70
CA ALA A 265 8.16 10.96 -13.05
C ALA A 265 8.21 10.47 -14.50
N ILE A 266 9.41 10.54 -15.09
CA ILE A 266 9.71 10.04 -16.43
C ILE A 266 10.82 9.00 -16.29
N ILE A 267 10.65 7.85 -16.93
CA ILE A 267 11.59 6.73 -16.88
C ILE A 267 11.96 6.38 -18.32
N ASN A 268 13.13 6.82 -18.73
CA ASN A 268 13.75 6.41 -19.99
C ASN A 268 14.77 5.31 -19.67
N TYR A 269 14.75 4.21 -20.42
CA TYR A 269 15.65 3.09 -20.21
C TYR A 269 16.01 2.45 -21.55
N GLU A 270 17.18 1.80 -21.60
CA GLU A 270 17.67 1.07 -22.76
C GLU A 270 17.95 -0.37 -22.31
N ILE A 271 17.58 -1.35 -23.13
CA ILE A 271 17.93 -2.75 -22.93
C ILE A 271 19.05 -3.08 -23.93
N ASN A 272 20.19 -3.53 -23.42
CA ASN A 272 21.33 -4.00 -24.21
C ASN A 272 21.24 -5.49 -24.51
#